data_AF-A0A2V9RJB6-F1
#
_entry.id   AF-A0A2V9RJB6-F1
#
_cell.length_a   1.000
_cell.length_b   1.000
_cell.length_c   1.000
_cell.angle_alpha   90.00
_cell.angle_beta   90.00
_cell.angle_gamma   90.00
#
_symmetry.space_group_name_H-M   'P 1'
#
loop_
_entity.id
_entity.type
_entity.pdbx_description
1 polymer ?
#
loop_
_entity_poly.entity_id
_entity_poly.type
_entity_poly.pdbx_seq_one_letter_code
_entity_poly.pdbx_strand_id
1 'polypeptide(L)'
;MHGQFVEAAAESLSSPQYHDMTPRSHTLNGLQMVLHRPSLVLAEIAWRWTFGIAVVVLLTFSTVEFLDTLPVGRGEFLLFRSGRPLLILRAIQHILRGSLPRAAALTFLLAVMLSLAWIALASVGRATTLDALLQYFRQRGILNLPTRSTVPMLRSLAGLNFLRVAMTAAAALACLGAFIIASGLGSPARATVLLWILLMLVAVTWSRLNWWLSTAPIFVAARTNDALKGLAAVIDLYTQRRLSFFAIAAWFNIGHVLAFALASFAAAVALVRAY
;
A
#
# COMPACT_ATOMS: atom_id res chain seq x y z
N MET A 1 8.31 44.21 34.90
CA MET A 1 7.83 44.06 33.51
C MET A 1 7.40 42.65 33.10
N HIS A 2 7.64 41.60 33.90
CA HIS A 2 7.16 40.23 33.59
C HIS A 2 5.71 39.93 34.05
N GLY A 3 5.14 40.73 34.97
CA GLY A 3 3.79 40.51 35.49
C GLY A 3 2.65 40.89 34.52
N GLN A 4 2.80 41.97 33.75
CA GLN A 4 1.74 42.48 32.87
C GLN A 4 1.47 41.59 31.64
N PHE A 5 2.43 40.76 31.21
CA PHE A 5 2.23 39.83 30.09
C PHE A 5 1.39 38.60 30.47
N VAL A 6 1.43 38.18 31.74
CA VAL A 6 0.63 37.04 32.22
C VAL A 6 -0.83 37.46 32.45
N GLU A 7 -1.05 38.70 32.90
CA GLU A 7 -2.38 39.25 33.14
C GLU A 7 -3.14 39.52 31.83
N ALA A 8 -2.46 40.06 30.81
CA ALA A 8 -3.04 40.22 29.47
C ALA A 8 -3.35 38.89 28.76
N ALA A 9 -2.59 37.83 29.06
CA ALA A 9 -2.88 36.48 28.53
C ALA A 9 -4.06 35.81 29.25
N ALA A 10 -4.27 36.09 30.54
CA ALA A 10 -5.40 35.60 31.31
C ALA A 10 -6.72 36.28 30.90
N GLU A 11 -6.68 37.58 30.55
CA GLU A 11 -7.86 38.34 30.12
C GLU A 11 -8.31 37.99 28.68
N SER A 12 -7.39 37.55 27.82
CA SER A 12 -7.74 37.02 26.49
C SER A 12 -8.49 35.68 26.53
N LEU A 13 -8.42 34.95 27.64
CA LEU A 13 -9.04 33.62 27.82
C LEU A 13 -10.44 33.69 28.43
N SER A 14 -10.92 34.87 28.85
CA SER A 14 -12.26 35.09 29.40
C SER A 14 -13.28 35.58 28.37
N SER A 15 -12.95 35.55 27.07
CA SER A 15 -13.90 35.90 26.02
C SER A 15 -15.00 34.81 25.89
N PRO A 16 -16.29 35.16 26.03
CA PRO A 16 -17.40 34.20 26.08
C PRO A 16 -17.79 33.61 24.71
N GLN A 17 -16.89 33.61 23.71
CA GLN A 17 -17.14 33.09 22.36
C GLN A 17 -16.76 31.62 22.15
N TYR A 18 -16.37 30.89 23.20
CA TYR A 18 -16.04 29.46 23.10
C TYR A 18 -17.06 28.56 23.81
N HIS A 19 -18.31 29.00 23.90
CA HIS A 19 -19.43 28.23 24.44
C HIS A 19 -20.41 27.81 23.34
N ASP A 20 -19.94 27.02 22.36
CA ASP A 20 -20.76 25.96 21.75
C ASP A 20 -19.93 25.09 20.79
N MET A 21 -19.17 24.17 21.37
CA MET A 21 -18.74 22.99 20.63
C MET A 21 -19.16 21.77 21.44
N THR A 22 -20.41 21.34 21.24
CA THR A 22 -20.79 19.95 21.51
C THR A 22 -19.68 19.04 21.00
N PRO A 23 -19.25 18.02 21.76
CA PRO A 23 -18.11 17.18 21.41
C PRO A 23 -18.48 16.26 20.23
N ARG A 24 -18.59 16.84 19.02
CA ARG A 24 -18.55 16.09 17.77
C ARG A 24 -17.19 15.43 17.73
N SER A 25 -17.17 14.11 17.67
CA SER A 25 -15.94 13.33 17.64
C SER A 25 -15.01 13.85 16.55
N HIS A 26 -13.74 14.04 16.87
CA HIS A 26 -12.73 14.55 15.94
C HIS A 26 -12.67 13.76 14.62
N THR A 27 -13.10 12.50 14.62
CA THR A 27 -13.24 11.64 13.45
C THR A 27 -14.35 12.09 12.49
N LEU A 28 -15.48 12.58 13.02
CA LEU A 28 -16.62 13.04 12.23
C LEU A 28 -16.29 14.36 11.51
N ASN A 29 -15.54 15.25 12.16
CA ASN A 29 -15.01 16.46 11.53
C ASN A 29 -14.01 16.12 10.41
N GLY A 30 -13.14 15.12 10.62
CA GLY A 30 -12.23 14.63 9.57
C GLY A 30 -12.99 14.05 8.37
N LEU A 31 -14.03 13.26 8.61
CA LEU A 31 -14.85 12.65 7.57
C LEU A 31 -15.66 13.71 6.79
N GLN A 32 -16.22 14.68 7.51
CA GLN A 32 -16.92 15.81 6.91
C GLN A 32 -15.99 16.63 6.02
N MET A 33 -14.73 16.85 6.43
CA MET A 33 -13.74 17.54 5.60
C MET A 33 -13.42 16.78 4.31
N VAL A 34 -13.30 15.44 4.38
CA VAL A 34 -13.07 14.59 3.20
C VAL A 34 -14.23 14.71 2.20
N LEU A 35 -15.46 14.77 2.69
CA LEU A 35 -16.66 14.90 1.86
C LEU A 35 -16.79 16.26 1.15
N HIS A 36 -16.14 17.32 1.65
CA HIS A 36 -16.18 18.65 1.02
C HIS A 36 -15.27 18.78 -0.21
N ARG A 37 -14.26 17.92 -0.37
CA ARG A 37 -13.34 17.93 -1.51
C ARG A 37 -13.16 16.51 -2.07
N PRO A 38 -14.24 15.90 -2.60
CA PRO A 38 -14.18 14.53 -3.11
C PRO A 38 -13.19 14.40 -4.27
N SER A 39 -12.89 15.48 -4.99
CA SER A 39 -11.92 15.50 -6.09
C SER A 39 -10.51 15.07 -5.66
N LEU A 40 -10.07 15.37 -4.44
CA LEU A 40 -8.75 14.94 -3.95
C LEU A 40 -8.71 13.43 -3.71
N VAL A 41 -9.79 12.87 -3.14
CA VAL A 41 -9.90 11.42 -2.93
C VAL A 41 -10.03 10.70 -4.27
N LEU A 42 -10.85 11.23 -5.19
CA LEU A 42 -11.00 10.66 -6.53
C LEU A 42 -9.70 10.72 -7.31
N ALA A 43 -8.92 11.80 -7.22
CA ALA A 43 -7.60 11.87 -7.84
C ALA A 43 -6.66 10.80 -7.25
N GLU A 44 -6.63 10.66 -5.93
CA GLU A 44 -5.80 9.67 -5.23
C GLU A 44 -6.15 8.23 -5.64
N ILE A 45 -7.45 7.95 -5.75
CA ILE A 45 -7.98 6.66 -6.23
C ILE A 45 -7.60 6.49 -7.71
N ALA A 46 -7.94 7.46 -8.56
CA ALA A 46 -7.73 7.38 -9.99
C ALA A 46 -6.27 7.06 -10.35
N TRP A 47 -5.28 7.77 -9.80
CA TRP A 47 -3.88 7.49 -10.14
C TRP A 47 -3.41 6.11 -9.66
N ARG A 48 -3.88 5.65 -8.49
CA ARG A 48 -3.54 4.31 -7.98
C ARG A 48 -4.14 3.21 -8.84
N TRP A 49 -5.39 3.36 -9.25
CA TRP A 49 -6.08 2.40 -10.12
C TRP A 49 -5.49 2.41 -11.52
N THR A 50 -5.18 3.58 -12.10
CA THR A 50 -4.53 3.67 -13.41
C THR A 50 -3.17 2.98 -13.38
N PHE A 51 -2.36 3.20 -12.35
CA PHE A 51 -1.08 2.49 -12.19
C PHE A 51 -1.29 0.98 -12.01
N GLY A 52 -2.25 0.57 -11.18
CA GLY A 52 -2.57 -0.84 -10.97
C GLY A 52 -3.01 -1.55 -12.25
N ILE A 53 -3.89 -0.93 -13.03
CA ILE A 53 -4.32 -1.44 -14.34
C ILE A 53 -3.13 -1.53 -15.29
N ALA A 54 -2.28 -0.50 -15.37
CA ALA A 54 -1.09 -0.53 -16.21
C ALA A 54 -0.15 -1.68 -15.84
N VAL A 55 0.08 -1.92 -14.53
CA VAL A 55 0.86 -3.06 -14.04
C VAL A 55 0.23 -4.38 -14.46
N VAL A 56 -1.09 -4.56 -14.26
CA VAL A 56 -1.79 -5.79 -14.64
C VAL A 56 -1.66 -6.04 -16.14
N VAL A 57 -1.93 -5.03 -16.97
CA VAL A 57 -1.80 -5.11 -18.43
C VAL A 57 -0.37 -5.48 -18.83
N LEU A 58 0.65 -4.80 -18.29
CA LEU A 58 2.05 -5.10 -18.56
C LEU A 58 2.44 -6.52 -18.14
N LEU A 59 1.96 -6.99 -16.99
CA LEU A 59 2.22 -8.35 -16.54
C LEU A 59 1.53 -9.39 -17.43
N THR A 60 0.29 -9.13 -17.86
CA THR A 60 -0.44 -10.01 -18.79
C THR A 60 0.29 -10.10 -20.12
N PHE A 61 0.64 -8.97 -20.74
CA PHE A 61 1.41 -8.96 -21.99
C PHE A 61 2.77 -9.64 -21.84
N SER A 62 3.51 -9.34 -20.76
CA SER A 62 4.80 -10.00 -20.48
C SER A 62 4.64 -11.51 -20.31
N THR A 63 3.53 -11.96 -19.72
CA THR A 63 3.22 -13.38 -19.55
C THR A 63 2.92 -14.04 -20.89
N VAL A 64 2.07 -13.41 -21.72
CA VAL A 64 1.74 -13.93 -23.06
C VAL A 64 2.99 -14.02 -23.92
N GLU A 65 3.78 -12.95 -23.98
CA GLU A 65 5.05 -12.92 -24.72
C GLU A 65 6.02 -14.00 -24.20
N PHE A 66 6.13 -14.16 -22.88
CA PHE A 66 6.95 -15.23 -22.31
C PHE A 66 6.46 -16.62 -22.74
N LEU A 67 5.15 -16.87 -22.70
CA LEU A 67 4.56 -18.14 -23.13
C LEU A 67 4.80 -18.39 -24.62
N ASP A 68 4.75 -17.36 -25.46
CA ASP A 68 5.03 -17.45 -26.89
C ASP A 68 6.51 -17.76 -27.18
N THR A 69 7.43 -17.38 -26.29
CA THR A 69 8.84 -17.77 -26.41
C THR A 69 9.15 -19.21 -25.99
N LEU A 70 8.19 -19.94 -25.41
CA LEU A 70 8.41 -21.32 -24.99
C LEU A 70 8.44 -22.24 -26.23
N PRO A 71 9.56 -22.94 -26.50
CA PRO A 71 9.63 -23.87 -27.61
C PRO A 71 8.78 -25.09 -27.29
N VAL A 72 7.54 -25.14 -27.77
CA VAL A 72 6.67 -26.32 -27.63
C VAL A 72 6.97 -27.29 -28.77
N GLY A 73 7.74 -28.33 -28.48
CA GLY A 73 8.07 -29.39 -29.43
C GLY A 73 6.88 -30.32 -29.70
N ARG A 74 6.82 -30.90 -30.91
CA ARG A 74 5.78 -31.92 -31.27
C ARG A 74 5.78 -33.13 -30.32
N GLY A 75 6.93 -33.47 -29.75
CA GLY A 75 7.06 -34.56 -28.77
C GLY A 75 6.39 -34.27 -27.42
N GLU A 76 6.30 -32.99 -27.02
CA GLU A 76 5.69 -32.58 -25.76
C GLU A 76 4.16 -32.62 -25.86
N PHE A 77 3.60 -32.31 -27.04
CA PHE A 77 2.18 -32.51 -27.34
C PHE A 77 1.73 -33.98 -27.17
N LEU A 78 2.59 -34.94 -27.53
CA LEU A 78 2.30 -36.37 -27.32
C LEU A 78 2.31 -36.75 -25.83
N LEU A 79 3.18 -36.12 -25.03
CA LEU A 79 3.22 -36.31 -23.57
C LEU A 79 1.99 -35.71 -22.88
N PHE A 80 1.51 -34.54 -23.31
CA PHE A 80 0.25 -33.97 -22.82
C PHE A 80 -0.96 -34.85 -23.17
N ARG A 81 -0.97 -35.43 -24.37
CA ARG A 81 -2.03 -36.35 -24.81
C ARG A 81 -2.06 -37.67 -24.04
N SER A 82 -0.96 -38.07 -23.41
CA SER A 82 -0.87 -39.33 -22.66
C SER A 82 -1.73 -39.38 -21.39
N GLY A 83 -2.17 -38.22 -20.87
CA GLY A 83 -3.00 -38.13 -19.66
C GLY A 83 -2.28 -38.54 -18.36
N ARG A 84 -0.98 -38.86 -18.39
CA ARG A 84 -0.23 -39.28 -17.21
C ARG A 84 0.38 -38.06 -16.50
N PRO A 85 -0.03 -37.72 -15.26
CA PRO A 85 0.38 -36.48 -14.59
C PRO A 85 1.89 -36.37 -14.35
N LEU A 86 2.57 -37.50 -14.12
CA LEU A 86 4.02 -37.52 -13.94
C LEU A 86 4.79 -37.19 -15.23
N LEU A 87 4.27 -37.59 -16.40
CA LEU A 87 4.89 -37.27 -17.69
C LEU A 87 4.68 -35.80 -18.05
N ILE A 88 3.51 -35.27 -17.75
CA ILE A 88 3.18 -33.84 -17.90
C ILE A 88 4.13 -32.99 -17.05
N LEU A 89 4.31 -33.33 -15.77
CA LEU A 89 5.21 -32.59 -14.88
C LEU A 89 6.66 -32.60 -15.38
N ARG A 90 7.12 -33.74 -15.90
CA ARG A 90 8.49 -33.88 -16.43
C ARG A 90 8.70 -33.07 -17.71
N ALA A 91 7.71 -33.05 -18.61
CA ALA A 91 7.72 -32.20 -19.80
C ALA A 91 7.75 -30.72 -19.42
N ILE A 92 6.89 -30.29 -18.48
CA ILE A 92 6.87 -28.92 -17.95
C ILE A 92 8.24 -28.56 -17.37
N GLN A 93 8.84 -29.42 -16.54
CA GLN A 93 10.15 -29.15 -15.96
C GLN A 93 11.25 -29.00 -17.04
N HIS A 94 11.19 -29.77 -18.12
CA HIS A 94 12.16 -29.67 -19.21
C HIS A 94 12.03 -28.34 -19.98
N ILE A 95 10.81 -27.99 -20.40
CA ILE A 95 10.49 -26.72 -21.07
C ILE A 95 10.91 -25.52 -20.19
N LEU A 96 10.64 -25.61 -18.89
CA LEU A 96 10.96 -24.58 -17.93
C LEU A 96 12.46 -24.45 -17.65
N ARG A 97 13.25 -25.53 -17.65
CA ARG A 97 14.70 -25.47 -17.36
C ARG A 97 15.47 -24.62 -18.36
N GLY A 98 15.05 -24.59 -19.63
CA GLY A 98 15.69 -23.76 -20.66
C GLY A 98 15.31 -22.28 -20.59
N SER A 99 14.11 -21.97 -20.13
CA SER A 99 13.52 -20.61 -20.18
C SER A 99 13.51 -19.89 -18.83
N LEU A 100 13.63 -20.60 -17.70
CA LEU A 100 13.56 -20.03 -16.34
C LEU A 100 14.52 -18.87 -16.10
N PRO A 101 15.83 -18.96 -16.46
CA PRO A 101 16.77 -17.89 -16.17
C PRO A 101 16.41 -16.59 -16.92
N ARG A 102 15.94 -16.71 -18.16
CA ARG A 102 15.46 -15.56 -18.95
C ARG A 102 14.18 -14.98 -18.38
N ALA A 103 13.23 -15.84 -17.99
CA ALA A 103 11.99 -15.43 -17.31
C ALA A 103 12.28 -14.68 -16.02
N ALA A 104 13.18 -15.20 -15.19
CA ALA A 104 13.58 -14.61 -13.93
C ALA A 104 14.26 -13.24 -14.14
N ALA A 105 15.16 -13.13 -15.13
CA ALA A 105 15.81 -11.87 -15.48
C ALA A 105 14.81 -10.80 -15.94
N LEU A 106 13.86 -11.16 -16.83
CA LEU A 106 12.80 -10.25 -17.29
C LEU A 106 11.87 -9.84 -16.15
N THR A 107 11.45 -10.80 -15.32
CA THR A 107 10.59 -10.54 -14.16
C THR A 107 11.29 -9.61 -13.17
N PHE A 108 12.58 -9.82 -12.90
CA PHE A 108 13.38 -8.96 -12.03
C PHE A 108 13.50 -7.54 -12.59
N LEU A 109 13.85 -7.41 -13.87
CA LEU A 109 13.95 -6.12 -14.55
C LEU A 109 12.61 -5.37 -14.51
N LEU A 110 11.51 -6.04 -14.85
CA LEU A 110 10.16 -5.47 -14.82
C LEU A 110 9.79 -5.04 -13.40
N ALA A 111 10.06 -5.86 -12.39
CA ALA A 111 9.80 -5.54 -10.99
C ALA A 111 10.57 -4.28 -10.53
N VAL A 112 11.84 -4.15 -10.92
CA VAL A 112 12.66 -2.95 -10.61
C VAL A 112 12.09 -1.71 -11.31
N MET A 113 11.78 -1.80 -12.60
CA MET A 113 11.24 -0.66 -13.36
C MET A 113 9.88 -0.20 -12.83
N LEU A 114 8.97 -1.14 -12.56
CA LEU A 114 7.67 -0.84 -11.95
C LEU A 114 7.81 -0.25 -10.55
N SER A 115 8.78 -0.72 -9.77
CA SER A 115 9.07 -0.18 -8.44
C SER A 115 9.55 1.26 -8.49
N LEU A 116 10.46 1.59 -9.41
CA LEU A 116 10.93 2.97 -9.60
C LEU A 116 9.81 3.88 -10.07
N ALA A 117 9.00 3.43 -11.03
CA ALA A 117 7.83 4.15 -11.51
C ALA A 117 6.83 4.41 -10.37
N TRP A 118 6.56 3.40 -9.53
CA TRP A 118 5.71 3.55 -8.35
C TRP A 118 6.27 4.56 -7.36
N ILE A 119 7.56 4.52 -7.05
CA ILE A 119 8.19 5.48 -6.12
C ILE A 119 8.02 6.91 -6.64
N ALA A 120 8.30 7.16 -7.92
CA ALA A 120 8.14 8.46 -8.52
C ALA A 120 6.69 8.95 -8.47
N LEU A 121 5.76 8.14 -9.00
CA LEU A 121 4.33 8.47 -9.06
C LEU A 121 3.72 8.66 -7.67
N ALA A 122 4.00 7.76 -6.73
CA ALA A 122 3.49 7.86 -5.37
C ALA A 122 4.05 9.08 -4.64
N SER A 123 5.29 9.48 -4.91
CA SER A 123 5.90 10.66 -4.28
C SER A 123 5.27 11.95 -4.81
N VAL A 124 5.08 12.06 -6.13
CA VAL A 124 4.45 13.22 -6.76
C VAL A 124 2.96 13.30 -6.41
N GLY A 125 2.22 12.19 -6.50
CA GLY A 125 0.81 12.11 -6.13
C GLY A 125 0.58 12.47 -4.65
N ARG A 126 1.43 11.99 -3.75
CA ARG A 126 1.36 12.38 -2.33
C ARG A 126 1.78 13.83 -2.09
N ALA A 127 2.79 14.34 -2.79
CA ALA A 127 3.21 15.72 -2.64
C ALA A 127 2.09 16.70 -3.03
N THR A 128 1.47 16.47 -4.19
CA THR A 128 0.38 17.30 -4.72
C THR A 128 -0.87 17.25 -3.86
N THR A 129 -1.29 16.07 -3.42
CA THR A 129 -2.48 15.92 -2.54
C THR A 129 -2.26 16.54 -1.16
N LEU A 130 -1.08 16.36 -0.56
CA LEU A 130 -0.76 16.95 0.75
C LEU A 130 -0.60 18.46 0.66
N ASP A 131 0.03 18.98 -0.39
CA ASP A 131 0.14 20.43 -0.59
C ASP A 131 -1.23 21.09 -0.76
N ALA A 132 -2.11 20.51 -1.60
CA ALA A 132 -3.48 21.00 -1.77
C ALA A 132 -4.27 20.97 -0.44
N LEU A 133 -4.10 19.93 0.36
CA LEU A 133 -4.75 19.79 1.66
C LEU A 133 -4.21 20.81 2.69
N LEU A 134 -2.90 21.02 2.73
CA LEU A 134 -2.28 22.02 3.60
C LEU A 134 -2.65 23.45 3.22
N GLN A 135 -2.69 23.78 1.92
CA GLN A 135 -3.16 25.07 1.43
C GLN A 135 -4.61 25.33 1.83
N TYR A 136 -5.46 24.31 1.72
CA TYR A 136 -6.86 24.40 2.18
C TYR A 136 -6.97 24.70 3.67
N PHE A 137 -6.19 24.02 4.52
CA PHE A 137 -6.18 24.29 5.96
C PHE A 137 -5.61 25.66 6.32
N ARG A 138 -4.61 26.13 5.57
CA ARG A 138 -4.05 27.48 5.72
C ARG A 138 -5.08 28.55 5.38
N GLN A 139 -5.80 28.40 4.26
CA GLN A 139 -6.85 29.34 3.83
C GLN A 139 -8.00 29.46 4.83
N ARG A 140 -8.31 28.38 5.57
CA ARG A 140 -9.32 28.39 6.63
C ARG A 140 -8.81 28.90 7.98
N GLY A 141 -7.54 29.28 8.11
CA GLY A 141 -6.95 29.72 9.37
C GLY A 141 -6.85 28.61 10.44
N ILE A 142 -7.01 27.33 10.06
CA ILE A 142 -6.95 26.20 10.99
C ILE A 142 -5.49 25.86 11.34
N LEU A 143 -4.57 26.06 10.39
CA LEU A 143 -3.14 25.77 10.56
C LEU A 143 -2.29 26.99 10.15
N ASN A 144 -1.59 27.56 11.13
CA ASN A 144 -0.54 28.56 10.90
C ASN A 144 0.79 27.89 10.56
N LEU A 145 0.85 27.24 9.39
CA LEU A 145 2.06 26.58 8.90
C LEU A 145 2.80 27.47 7.89
N PRO A 146 4.13 27.64 8.04
CA PRO A 146 4.94 28.42 7.10
C PRO A 146 4.86 27.84 5.69
N THR A 147 5.00 28.69 4.67
CA THR A 147 5.11 28.27 3.28
C THR A 147 6.38 27.44 3.12
N ARG A 148 6.24 26.17 2.71
CA ARG A 148 7.37 25.24 2.59
C ARG A 148 7.71 25.02 1.13
N SER A 149 8.99 24.77 0.87
CA SER A 149 9.47 24.36 -0.44
C SER A 149 9.09 22.90 -0.73
N THR A 150 8.66 22.65 -1.96
CA THR A 150 8.16 21.34 -2.42
C THR A 150 9.27 20.30 -2.60
N VAL A 151 10.50 20.75 -2.88
CA VAL A 151 11.66 19.89 -3.18
C VAL A 151 12.11 19.00 -2.00
N PRO A 152 12.39 19.52 -0.79
CA PRO A 152 12.80 18.67 0.34
C PRO A 152 11.70 17.71 0.77
N MET A 153 10.43 18.13 0.64
CA MET A 153 9.28 17.28 0.88
C MET A 153 9.25 16.12 -0.12
N LEU A 154 9.42 16.36 -1.41
CA LEU A 154 9.44 15.32 -2.43
C LEU A 154 10.56 14.29 -2.20
N ARG A 155 11.77 14.75 -1.79
CA ARG A 155 12.88 13.86 -1.44
C ARG A 155 12.53 12.95 -0.26
N SER A 156 11.92 13.49 0.78
CA SER A 156 11.50 12.70 1.95
C SER A 156 10.37 11.73 1.62
N LEU A 157 9.41 12.13 0.77
CA LEU A 157 8.36 11.25 0.28
C LEU A 157 8.92 10.11 -0.59
N ALA A 158 9.91 10.40 -1.45
CA ALA A 158 10.61 9.38 -2.23
C ALA A 158 11.33 8.38 -1.32
N GLY A 159 12.00 8.84 -0.26
CA GLY A 159 12.61 7.97 0.74
C GLY A 159 11.60 7.04 1.43
N LEU A 160 10.42 7.56 1.82
CA LEU A 160 9.35 6.75 2.40
C LEU A 160 8.81 5.70 1.41
N ASN A 161 8.59 6.09 0.16
CA ASN A 161 8.09 5.17 -0.86
C ASN A 161 9.14 4.12 -1.23
N PHE A 162 10.44 4.46 -1.27
CA PHE A 162 11.52 3.50 -1.41
C PHE A 162 11.50 2.47 -0.28
N LEU A 163 11.34 2.91 0.97
CA LEU A 163 11.24 2.00 2.12
C LEU A 163 10.03 1.06 2.01
N ARG A 164 8.90 1.53 1.46
CA ARG A 164 7.72 0.68 1.19
C ARG A 164 7.99 -0.38 0.14
N VAL A 165 8.69 -0.02 -0.94
CA VAL A 165 9.10 -0.98 -1.97
C VAL A 165 10.05 -2.01 -1.37
N ALA A 166 11.09 -1.58 -0.66
CA ALA A 166 12.07 -2.46 -0.03
C ALA A 166 11.41 -3.44 0.96
N MET A 167 10.48 -2.95 1.78
CA MET A 167 9.70 -3.77 2.71
C MET A 167 8.77 -4.77 1.99
N THR A 168 8.19 -4.39 0.85
CA THR A 168 7.36 -5.30 0.04
C THR A 168 8.21 -6.38 -0.62
N ALA A 169 9.40 -6.03 -1.11
CA ALA A 169 10.37 -7.00 -1.61
C ALA A 169 10.83 -7.96 -0.50
N ALA A 170 11.11 -7.45 0.70
CA ALA A 170 11.46 -8.27 1.86
C ALA A 170 10.33 -9.23 2.26
N ALA A 171 9.07 -8.77 2.22
CA ALA A 171 7.91 -9.63 2.48
C ALA A 171 7.76 -10.74 1.41
N ALA A 172 7.98 -10.42 0.14
CA ALA A 172 7.97 -11.42 -0.94
C ALA A 172 9.05 -12.48 -0.73
N LEU A 173 10.28 -12.08 -0.39
CA LEU A 173 11.37 -12.99 -0.05
C LEU A 173 11.05 -13.84 1.20
N ALA A 174 10.42 -13.25 2.22
CA ALA A 174 9.99 -13.98 3.40
C ALA A 174 8.91 -15.03 3.08
N CYS A 175 7.98 -14.74 2.17
CA CYS A 175 7.02 -15.73 1.67
C CYS A 175 7.73 -16.89 0.98
N LEU A 176 8.71 -16.63 0.11
CA LEU A 176 9.52 -17.69 -0.52
C LEU A 176 10.28 -18.53 0.53
N GLY A 177 10.87 -17.88 1.53
CA GLY A 177 11.50 -18.56 2.66
C GLY A 177 10.51 -19.45 3.43
N ALA A 178 9.28 -18.99 3.63
CA ALA A 178 8.23 -19.78 4.28
C ALA A 178 7.88 -21.04 3.50
N PHE A 179 7.79 -20.97 2.16
CA PHE A 179 7.60 -22.14 1.31
C PHE A 179 8.74 -23.15 1.44
N ILE A 180 9.99 -22.68 1.43
CA ILE A 180 11.17 -23.55 1.58
C ILE A 180 11.15 -24.25 2.94
N ILE A 181 10.95 -23.51 4.02
CA ILE A 181 10.90 -24.06 5.38
C ILE A 181 9.76 -25.08 5.53
N ALA A 182 8.57 -24.76 5.03
CA ALA A 182 7.42 -25.67 5.10
C ALA A 182 7.62 -26.94 4.28
N SER A 183 8.27 -26.85 3.10
CA SER A 183 8.53 -27.99 2.22
C SER A 183 9.48 -29.03 2.81
N GLY A 184 10.31 -28.65 3.80
CA GLY A 184 11.22 -29.56 4.49
C GLY A 184 10.54 -30.51 5.48
N LEU A 185 9.24 -30.34 5.75
CA LEU A 185 8.49 -31.19 6.67
C LEU A 185 8.04 -32.49 5.98
N GLY A 186 8.37 -33.64 6.56
CA GLY A 186 7.98 -34.96 6.04
C GLY A 186 6.49 -35.30 6.12
N SER A 187 5.62 -34.36 6.50
CA SER A 187 4.16 -34.56 6.57
C SER A 187 3.43 -33.38 5.93
N PRO A 188 2.54 -33.61 4.94
CA PRO A 188 1.87 -32.54 4.20
C PRO A 188 0.94 -31.71 5.09
N ALA A 189 0.31 -32.32 6.11
CA ALA A 189 -0.54 -31.62 7.06
C ALA A 189 0.27 -30.62 7.90
N ARG A 190 1.42 -31.06 8.45
CA ARG A 190 2.32 -30.19 9.22
C ARG A 190 2.91 -29.08 8.36
N ALA A 191 3.32 -29.41 7.13
CA ALA A 191 3.82 -28.43 6.15
C ALA A 191 2.80 -27.33 5.88
N THR A 192 1.54 -27.72 5.64
CA THR A 192 0.45 -26.77 5.34
C THR A 192 0.17 -25.86 6.53
N VAL A 193 0.06 -26.41 7.74
CA VAL A 193 -0.18 -25.62 8.96
C VAL A 193 0.97 -24.62 9.21
N LEU A 194 2.23 -25.08 9.11
CA LEU A 194 3.38 -24.19 9.30
C LEU A 194 3.43 -23.09 8.23
N LEU A 195 3.18 -23.44 6.97
CA LEU A 195 3.13 -22.47 5.88
C LEU A 195 2.12 -21.36 6.17
N TRP A 196 0.89 -21.71 6.56
CA TRP A 196 -0.13 -20.73 6.90
C TRP A 196 0.27 -19.83 8.06
N ILE A 197 0.86 -20.39 9.12
CA ILE A 197 1.35 -19.61 10.27
C ILE A 197 2.40 -18.60 9.81
N LEU A 198 3.39 -19.03 9.02
CA LEU A 198 4.45 -18.15 8.52
C LEU A 198 3.91 -17.08 7.58
N LEU A 199 3.03 -17.44 6.64
CA LEU A 199 2.40 -16.48 5.72
C LEU A 199 1.57 -15.45 6.49
N MET A 200 0.83 -15.86 7.51
CA MET A 200 0.06 -14.94 8.36
C MET A 200 0.98 -13.99 9.13
N LEU A 201 2.11 -14.49 9.66
CA LEU A 201 3.09 -13.65 10.34
C LEU A 201 3.70 -12.61 9.39
N VAL A 202 4.08 -13.01 8.18
CA VAL A 202 4.60 -12.10 7.15
C VAL A 202 3.53 -11.07 6.77
N ALA A 203 2.30 -11.50 6.51
CA ALA A 203 1.19 -10.63 6.13
C ALA A 203 0.87 -9.59 7.20
N VAL A 204 0.78 -9.99 8.48
CA VAL A 204 0.52 -9.07 9.61
C VAL A 204 1.66 -8.07 9.77
N THR A 205 2.91 -8.53 9.69
CA THR A 205 4.09 -7.67 9.83
C THR A 205 4.18 -6.66 8.69
N TRP A 206 4.06 -7.12 7.45
CA TRP A 206 4.05 -6.27 6.26
C TRP A 206 2.90 -5.26 6.31
N SER A 207 1.69 -5.69 6.65
CA SER A 207 0.53 -4.80 6.75
C SER A 207 0.74 -3.70 7.79
N ARG A 208 1.28 -4.02 8.97
CA ARG A 208 1.55 -3.04 10.02
C ARG A 208 2.58 -2.00 9.57
N LEU A 209 3.71 -2.45 9.04
CA LEU A 209 4.78 -1.56 8.58
C LEU A 209 4.32 -0.70 7.39
N ASN A 210 3.59 -1.28 6.43
CA ASN A 210 3.01 -0.55 5.30
C ASN A 210 2.06 0.56 5.76
N TRP A 211 1.29 0.28 6.82
CA TRP A 211 0.37 1.26 7.40
C TRP A 211 1.13 2.44 8.05
N TRP A 212 2.20 2.16 8.82
CA TRP A 212 3.06 3.22 9.38
C TRP A 212 3.68 4.09 8.28
N LEU A 213 4.26 3.45 7.26
CA LEU A 213 4.87 4.15 6.13
C LEU A 213 3.86 4.93 5.28
N SER A 214 2.61 4.48 5.21
CA SER A 214 1.54 5.23 4.52
C SER A 214 1.06 6.45 5.31
N THR A 215 1.27 6.49 6.63
CA THR A 215 0.85 7.59 7.50
C THR A 215 1.96 8.64 7.69
N ALA A 216 3.23 8.21 7.62
CA ALA A 216 4.41 9.08 7.76
C ALA A 216 4.41 10.33 6.85
N PRO A 217 3.95 10.28 5.58
CA PRO A 217 3.87 11.45 4.71
C PRO A 217 3.13 12.65 5.32
N ILE A 218 2.11 12.41 6.14
CA ILE A 218 1.32 13.46 6.81
C ILE A 218 2.21 14.24 7.77
N PHE A 219 3.07 13.55 8.54
CA PHE A 219 4.00 14.17 9.48
C PHE A 219 5.18 14.85 8.79
N VAL A 220 5.66 14.28 7.68
CA VAL A 220 6.68 14.91 6.83
C VAL A 220 6.18 16.26 6.34
N ALA A 221 4.96 16.29 5.78
CA ALA A 221 4.34 17.49 5.24
C ALA A 221 4.01 18.52 6.33
N ALA A 222 3.49 18.06 7.47
CA ALA A 222 3.05 18.95 8.54
C ALA A 222 4.21 19.52 9.39
N ARG A 223 5.27 18.75 9.66
CA ARG A 223 6.23 19.07 10.73
C ARG A 223 7.70 19.00 10.32
N THR A 224 8.18 17.92 9.72
CA THR A 224 9.62 17.60 9.80
C THR A 224 10.42 17.80 8.51
N ASN A 225 9.79 17.77 7.33
CA ASN A 225 10.48 17.66 6.02
C ASN A 225 11.48 16.49 5.92
N ASP A 226 11.43 15.55 6.86
CA ASP A 226 12.40 14.47 7.03
C ASP A 226 11.63 13.16 7.21
N ALA A 227 11.92 12.19 6.34
CA ALA A 227 11.27 10.89 6.29
C ALA A 227 11.37 10.11 7.61
N LEU A 228 12.55 10.07 8.23
CA LEU A 228 12.79 9.30 9.44
C LEU A 228 12.12 9.96 10.65
N LYS A 229 12.18 11.29 10.75
CA LYS A 229 11.46 12.02 11.80
C LYS A 229 9.94 11.88 11.63
N GLY A 230 9.45 11.87 10.39
CA GLY A 230 8.05 11.62 10.09
C GLY A 230 7.62 10.21 10.51
N LEU A 231 8.46 9.20 10.25
CA LEU A 231 8.22 7.83 10.70
C LEU A 231 8.26 7.69 12.23
N ALA A 232 9.24 8.32 12.89
CA ALA A 232 9.33 8.34 14.35
C ALA A 232 8.05 8.94 14.97
N ALA A 233 7.55 10.06 14.42
CA ALA A 233 6.30 10.67 14.88
C ALA A 233 5.08 9.76 14.72
N VAL A 234 5.02 8.93 13.67
CA VAL A 234 3.97 7.91 13.51
C VAL A 234 4.09 6.83 14.58
N ILE A 235 5.30 6.37 14.86
CA ILE A 235 5.55 5.35 15.88
C ILE A 235 5.16 5.89 17.25
N ASP A 236 5.53 7.12 17.58
CA ASP A 236 5.15 7.80 18.82
C ASP A 236 3.64 7.96 18.94
N LEU A 237 2.97 8.36 17.85
CA LEU A 237 1.51 8.45 17.87
C LEU A 237 0.88 7.05 18.04
N TYR A 238 1.44 6.03 17.40
CA TYR A 238 0.98 4.66 17.51
C TYR A 238 1.13 4.11 18.93
N THR A 239 2.26 4.35 19.59
CA THR A 239 2.48 3.91 20.98
C THR A 239 1.51 4.58 21.94
N GLN A 240 1.18 5.86 21.72
CA GLN A 240 0.23 6.62 22.54
C GLN A 240 -1.24 6.26 22.28
N ARG A 241 -1.61 5.85 21.06
CA ARG A 241 -3.03 5.66 20.66
C ARG A 241 -3.32 4.32 19.98
N ARG A 242 -2.72 3.22 20.48
CA ARG A 242 -2.84 1.87 19.89
C ARG A 242 -4.27 1.45 19.54
N LEU A 243 -5.23 1.70 20.44
CA LEU A 243 -6.63 1.29 20.27
C LEU A 243 -7.33 2.03 19.13
N SER A 244 -7.12 3.34 19.01
CA SER A 244 -7.70 4.13 17.92
C SER A 244 -7.17 3.68 16.56
N PHE A 245 -5.89 3.30 16.47
CA PHE A 245 -5.32 2.76 15.24
C PHE A 245 -5.90 1.41 14.86
N PHE A 246 -6.07 0.52 15.83
CA PHE A 246 -6.72 -0.77 15.58
C PHE A 246 -8.15 -0.60 15.09
N ALA A 247 -8.92 0.32 15.68
CA ALA A 247 -10.27 0.61 15.25
C ALA A 247 -10.32 1.13 13.81
N ILE A 248 -9.49 2.12 13.45
CA ILE A 248 -9.42 2.66 12.09
C ILE A 248 -8.99 1.59 11.09
N ALA A 249 -7.99 0.78 11.42
CA ALA A 249 -7.52 -0.30 10.57
C ALA A 249 -8.58 -1.38 10.37
N ALA A 250 -9.31 -1.76 11.43
CA ALA A 250 -10.41 -2.70 11.35
C ALA A 250 -11.52 -2.20 10.43
N TRP A 251 -11.97 -0.96 10.61
CA TRP A 251 -12.98 -0.34 9.74
C TRP A 251 -12.54 -0.27 8.28
N PHE A 252 -11.28 0.10 8.03
CA PHE A 252 -10.73 0.16 6.68
C PHE A 252 -10.69 -1.23 6.01
N ASN A 253 -10.25 -2.25 6.74
CA ASN A 253 -10.22 -3.63 6.24
C ASN A 253 -11.62 -4.19 5.99
N ILE A 254 -12.58 -3.92 6.89
CA ILE A 254 -13.99 -4.29 6.69
C ILE A 254 -14.51 -3.65 5.39
N GLY A 255 -14.23 -2.37 5.17
CA GLY A 255 -14.62 -1.68 3.94
C GLY A 255 -14.02 -2.32 2.68
N HIS A 256 -12.74 -2.73 2.71
CA HIS A 256 -12.10 -3.41 1.59
C HIS A 256 -12.69 -4.79 1.31
N VAL A 257 -12.91 -5.59 2.36
CA VAL A 257 -13.54 -6.92 2.24
C VAL A 257 -14.94 -6.79 1.63
N LEU A 258 -15.72 -5.82 2.09
CA LEU A 258 -17.06 -5.56 1.56
C LEU A 258 -17.01 -5.12 0.09
N ALA A 259 -16.14 -4.18 -0.27
CA ALA A 259 -15.99 -3.73 -1.65
C ALA A 259 -15.54 -4.86 -2.58
N PHE A 260 -14.60 -5.70 -2.14
CA PHE A 260 -14.15 -6.87 -2.88
C PHE A 260 -15.27 -7.90 -3.07
N ALA A 261 -16.06 -8.17 -2.03
CA ALA A 261 -17.20 -9.08 -2.12
C ALA A 261 -18.26 -8.58 -3.11
N LEU A 262 -18.58 -7.28 -3.07
CA LEU A 262 -19.53 -6.66 -4.00
C LEU A 262 -19.04 -6.68 -5.45
N ALA A 263 -17.76 -6.36 -5.68
CA ALA A 263 -17.15 -6.43 -7.01
C ALA A 263 -17.14 -7.85 -7.57
N SER A 264 -16.78 -8.85 -6.74
CA SER A 264 -16.77 -10.26 -7.11
C SER A 264 -18.17 -10.76 -7.46
N PHE A 265 -19.18 -10.35 -6.67
CA PHE A 265 -20.58 -10.68 -6.94
C PHE A 265 -21.07 -10.05 -8.26
N ALA A 266 -20.77 -8.77 -8.50
CA ALA A 266 -21.14 -8.10 -9.75
C ALA A 266 -20.49 -8.75 -10.98
N ALA A 267 -19.21 -9.14 -10.88
CA ALA A 267 -18.50 -9.86 -11.93
C ALA A 267 -19.13 -11.24 -12.19
N ALA A 268 -19.50 -11.98 -11.14
CA ALA A 268 -20.19 -13.26 -11.28
C ALA A 268 -21.56 -13.13 -11.97
N VAL A 269 -22.36 -12.12 -11.59
CA VAL A 269 -23.65 -11.85 -12.24
C VAL A 269 -23.47 -11.48 -13.71
N ALA A 270 -22.48 -10.64 -14.03
CA ALA A 270 -22.17 -10.27 -15.40
C ALA A 270 -21.74 -11.48 -16.24
N LEU A 271 -20.92 -12.37 -15.67
CA LEU A 271 -20.49 -13.61 -16.32
C LEU A 271 -21.68 -14.53 -16.59
N VAL A 272 -22.56 -14.75 -15.61
CA VAL A 272 -23.76 -15.60 -15.76
C VAL A 272 -24.72 -15.04 -16.81
N ARG A 273 -24.79 -13.72 -17.02
CA ARG A 273 -25.62 -13.11 -18.07
C ARG A 273 -25.02 -13.23 -19.48
N ALA A 274 -23.73 -13.49 -19.60
CA ALA A 274 -23.04 -13.59 -20.88
C ALA A 274 -23.08 -15.00 -21.50
N TYR A 275 -23.50 -16.00 -20.72
CA TYR A 275 -23.67 -17.41 -21.13
C TYR A 275 -25.15 -17.79 -21.09
#